data_AF-A0A3B9IPN4-F1
#
_entry.id   AF-A0A3B9IPN4-F1
#
_cell.length_a   1.000
_cell.length_b   1.000
_cell.length_c   1.000
_cell.angle_alpha   90.00
_cell.angle_beta   90.00
_cell.angle_gamma   90.00
#
_symmetry.space_group_name_H-M   'P 1'
#
loop_
_entity.id
_entity.type
_entity.pdbx_description
1 polymer ?
#
loop_
_entity_poly.entity_id
_entity_poly.type
_entity_poly.pdbx_seq_one_letter_code
_entity_poly.pdbx_strand_id
1 'polypeptide(L)'
;YAVLAQVSILDVFVAAVIPAIIAVVFHGIAITVYTRFVPEAGPAGPRTGWAERWKVLRESWAVLVLLIAVIGGIYGGIVTVNEAAAVGACFTLFLALLRRRLSWGSFLHALGETATNTAVIYLIIFGASIFSYFFTISGAPQVLVSTIGAMEVPPLVIIFALLVMYLALGAVFETVSAMLITLPFVLPLVVSLGYDPVWWAIVNIVVIELGMITPPIGL
;
A
#
# COMPACT_ATOMS: atom_id res chain seq x y z
N TYR A 1 -6.34 0.03 4.43
CA TYR A 1 -7.65 0.20 3.77
C TYR A 1 -8.64 -0.91 4.11
N ALA A 2 -8.45 -2.16 3.65
CA ALA A 2 -9.48 -3.21 3.68
C ALA A 2 -10.11 -3.46 5.06
N VAL A 3 -9.29 -3.46 6.12
CA VAL A 3 -9.75 -3.58 7.52
C VAL A 3 -10.67 -2.43 7.93
N LEU A 4 -10.37 -1.20 7.54
CA LEU A 4 -11.16 -0.02 7.93
C LEU A 4 -12.44 0.10 7.11
N ALA A 5 -12.35 -0.17 5.81
CA ALA A 5 -13.47 -0.17 4.89
C ALA A 5 -14.37 -1.41 5.03
N GLN A 6 -13.98 -2.39 5.87
CA GLN A 6 -14.68 -3.65 6.06
C GLN A 6 -14.95 -4.38 4.72
N VAL A 7 -13.98 -4.32 3.80
CA VAL A 7 -14.02 -5.02 2.51
C VAL A 7 -13.08 -6.22 2.50
N SER A 8 -13.32 -7.15 1.59
CA SER A 8 -12.46 -8.31 1.38
C SER A 8 -11.01 -7.88 1.08
N ILE A 9 -10.07 -8.38 1.89
CA ILE A 9 -8.64 -8.13 1.67
C ILE A 9 -8.18 -8.79 0.36
N LEU A 10 -8.72 -9.97 0.05
CA LEU A 10 -8.38 -10.72 -1.16
C LEU A 10 -8.79 -9.93 -2.41
N ASP A 11 -9.97 -9.31 -2.41
CA ASP A 11 -10.48 -8.56 -3.56
C ASP A 11 -9.61 -7.33 -3.84
N VAL A 12 -9.20 -6.61 -2.78
CA VAL A 12 -8.25 -5.50 -2.90
C VAL A 12 -6.89 -5.98 -3.41
N PHE A 13 -6.43 -7.15 -2.98
CA PHE A 13 -5.16 -7.72 -3.44
C PHE A 13 -5.20 -8.09 -4.93
N VAL A 14 -6.27 -8.76 -5.37
CA VAL A 14 -6.51 -9.10 -6.78
C VAL A 14 -6.63 -7.82 -7.62
N ALA A 15 -7.39 -6.83 -7.15
CA ALA A 15 -7.58 -5.56 -7.86
C ALA A 15 -6.28 -4.76 -7.99
N ALA A 16 -5.34 -4.90 -7.05
CA ALA A 16 -4.03 -4.23 -7.08
C ALA A 16 -3.06 -4.78 -8.14
N VAL A 17 -3.29 -5.99 -8.67
CA VAL A 17 -2.40 -6.63 -9.66
C VAL A 17 -2.26 -5.78 -10.93
N ILE A 18 -3.38 -5.31 -11.47
CA ILE A 18 -3.39 -4.52 -12.71
C ILE A 18 -2.61 -3.20 -12.52
N PRO A 19 -2.93 -2.35 -11.52
CA PRO A 19 -2.14 -1.15 -11.21
C PRO A 19 -0.66 -1.44 -10.95
N ALA A 20 -0.32 -2.54 -10.27
CA ALA A 20 1.06 -2.90 -10.00
C ALA A 20 1.84 -3.19 -11.29
N ILE A 21 1.25 -3.95 -12.22
CA ILE A 21 1.86 -4.21 -13.53
C ILE A 21 2.04 -2.91 -14.31
N ILE A 22 1.01 -2.04 -14.33
CA ILE A 22 1.07 -0.73 -14.99
C ILE A 22 2.21 0.11 -14.38
N ALA A 23 2.31 0.16 -13.05
CA ALA A 23 3.36 0.90 -12.35
C ALA A 23 4.74 0.35 -12.69
N VAL A 24 4.95 -0.96 -12.69
CA VAL A 24 6.24 -1.59 -13.05
C VAL A 24 6.63 -1.25 -14.48
N VAL A 25 5.69 -1.33 -15.44
CA VAL A 25 5.94 -1.00 -16.84
C VAL A 25 6.31 0.47 -16.99
N PHE A 26 5.53 1.38 -16.40
CA PHE A 26 5.81 2.81 -16.50
C PHE A 26 7.09 3.24 -15.79
N HIS A 27 7.43 2.67 -14.63
CA HIS A 27 8.71 2.91 -13.98
C HIS A 27 9.87 2.39 -14.84
N GLY A 28 9.75 1.21 -15.43
CA GLY A 28 10.77 0.68 -16.35
C GLY A 28 10.99 1.58 -17.57
N ILE A 29 9.90 2.10 -18.15
CA ILE A 29 9.97 3.07 -19.24
C ILE A 29 10.63 4.37 -18.76
N ALA A 30 10.17 4.94 -17.65
CA ALA A 30 10.69 6.18 -17.10
C ALA A 30 12.19 6.09 -16.81
N ILE A 31 12.65 5.01 -16.16
CA ILE A 31 14.06 4.77 -15.88
C ILE A 31 14.87 4.64 -17.18
N THR A 32 14.37 3.88 -18.16
CA THR A 32 15.05 3.68 -19.45
C THR A 32 15.16 4.98 -20.23
N VAL A 33 14.11 5.80 -20.22
CA VAL A 33 14.08 7.11 -20.88
C VAL A 33 15.03 8.07 -20.17
N TYR A 34 14.94 8.18 -18.84
CA TYR A 34 15.77 9.08 -18.04
C TYR A 34 17.26 8.76 -18.17
N THR A 35 17.65 7.48 -18.05
CA THR A 35 19.05 7.06 -18.19
C THR A 35 19.61 7.22 -19.61
N ARG A 36 18.76 7.31 -20.64
CA ARG A 36 19.20 7.68 -22.00
C ARG A 36 19.49 9.17 -22.16
N PHE A 37 18.74 10.03 -21.47
CA PHE A 37 18.93 11.48 -21.50
C PHE A 37 19.99 11.97 -20.51
N VAL A 38 20.15 11.27 -19.38
CA VAL A 38 21.15 11.54 -18.34
C VAL A 38 21.94 10.26 -18.06
N PRO A 39 22.93 9.92 -18.90
CA PRO A 39 23.70 8.69 -18.77
C PRO A 39 24.42 8.54 -17.43
N GLU A 40 24.78 9.66 -16.80
CA GLU A 40 25.43 9.67 -15.48
C GLU A 40 24.51 9.23 -14.33
N ALA A 41 23.20 9.28 -14.51
CA ALA A 41 22.24 8.81 -13.50
C ALA A 41 22.12 7.28 -13.44
N GLY A 42 22.64 6.57 -14.45
CA GLY A 42 22.63 5.11 -14.51
C GLY A 42 23.81 4.58 -15.33
N PRO A 43 25.05 4.77 -14.87
CA PRO A 43 26.22 4.33 -15.60
C PRO A 43 26.18 2.81 -15.79
N ALA A 44 26.54 2.36 -16.99
CA ALA A 44 26.52 0.94 -17.30
C ALA A 44 27.50 0.19 -16.38
N GLY A 45 26.96 -0.66 -15.50
CA GLY A 45 27.75 -1.57 -14.69
C GLY A 45 28.52 -2.59 -15.56
N PRO A 46 29.58 -3.22 -15.01
CA PRO A 46 30.31 -4.27 -15.71
C PRO A 46 29.37 -5.38 -16.16
N ARG A 47 29.53 -5.85 -17.40
CA ARG A 47 28.66 -6.88 -17.97
C ARG A 47 28.87 -8.20 -17.23
N THR A 48 27.90 -8.59 -16.41
CA THR A 48 27.89 -9.90 -15.75
C THR A 48 27.47 -10.98 -16.74
N GLY A 49 28.21 -12.08 -16.78
CA GLY A 49 27.88 -13.25 -17.60
C GLY A 49 26.62 -13.95 -17.10
N TRP A 50 25.92 -14.69 -17.97
CA TRP A 50 24.73 -15.45 -17.59
C TRP A 50 24.96 -16.44 -16.45
N ALA A 51 26.17 -17.00 -16.35
CA ALA A 51 26.55 -17.90 -15.25
C ALA A 51 26.56 -17.19 -13.88
N GLU A 52 27.03 -15.94 -13.83
CA GLU A 52 27.06 -15.13 -12.62
C GLU A 52 25.65 -14.69 -12.21
N ARG A 53 24.81 -14.32 -13.19
CA ARG A 53 23.39 -14.02 -12.95
C ARG A 53 22.64 -15.20 -12.36
N TRP A 54 22.86 -16.41 -12.89
CA TRP A 54 22.23 -17.61 -12.36
C TRP A 54 22.73 -17.97 -10.96
N LYS A 55 24.02 -17.74 -10.68
CA LYS A 55 24.60 -17.90 -9.35
C LYS A 55 23.92 -16.97 -8.34
N VAL A 56 23.79 -15.68 -8.65
CA VAL A 56 23.13 -14.69 -7.78
C VAL A 56 21.66 -15.05 -7.57
N LEU A 57 20.94 -15.42 -8.63
CA LEU A 57 19.54 -15.85 -8.52
C LEU A 57 19.41 -17.07 -7.59
N ARG A 58 20.34 -18.02 -7.68
CA ARG A 58 20.40 -19.20 -6.81
C ARG A 58 20.73 -18.84 -5.36
N GLU A 59 21.56 -17.82 -5.11
CA GLU A 59 21.84 -17.32 -3.77
C GLU A 59 20.61 -16.62 -3.14
N SER A 60 19.71 -16.09 -3.96
CA SER A 60 18.43 -15.47 -3.58
C SER A 60 17.24 -16.45 -3.51
N TRP A 61 17.47 -17.77 -3.61
CA TRP A 61 16.40 -18.78 -3.64
C TRP A 61 15.37 -18.64 -2.51
N ALA A 62 15.83 -18.26 -1.32
CA ALA A 62 15.02 -18.05 -0.14
C ALA A 62 13.90 -17.03 -0.37
N VAL A 63 14.23 -15.89 -0.96
CA VAL A 63 13.26 -14.82 -1.24
C VAL A 63 12.24 -15.27 -2.28
N LEU A 64 12.68 -16.01 -3.30
CA LEU A 64 11.79 -16.57 -4.32
C LEU A 64 10.82 -17.60 -3.74
N VAL A 65 11.31 -18.51 -2.89
CA VAL A 65 10.45 -19.48 -2.20
C VAL A 65 9.42 -18.78 -1.33
N LEU A 66 9.82 -17.76 -0.59
CA LEU A 66 8.90 -16.98 0.23
C LEU A 66 7.83 -16.28 -0.62
N LEU A 67 8.24 -15.63 -1.71
CA LEU A 67 7.33 -14.96 -2.63
C LEU A 67 6.32 -15.94 -3.23
N ILE A 68 6.79 -17.09 -3.73
CA ILE A 68 5.91 -18.11 -4.32
C ILE A 68 4.97 -18.70 -3.26
N ALA A 69 5.46 -18.97 -2.05
CA ALA A 69 4.64 -19.51 -0.97
C ALA A 69 3.53 -18.55 -0.54
N VAL A 70 3.84 -17.26 -0.40
CA VAL A 70 2.87 -16.24 0.01
C VAL A 70 1.88 -15.95 -1.12
N ILE A 71 2.37 -15.62 -2.32
CA ILE A 71 1.52 -15.28 -3.47
C ILE A 71 0.71 -16.50 -3.90
N GLY A 72 1.36 -17.64 -4.10
CA GLY A 72 0.69 -18.88 -4.50
C GLY A 72 -0.27 -19.40 -3.43
N GLY A 73 0.06 -19.20 -2.15
CA GLY A 73 -0.81 -19.56 -1.04
C GLY A 73 -2.10 -18.73 -0.98
N ILE A 74 -1.98 -17.40 -1.14
CA ILE A 74 -3.12 -16.48 -1.14
C ILE A 74 -4.00 -16.71 -2.38
N TYR A 75 -3.42 -16.66 -3.58
CA TYR A 75 -4.20 -16.79 -4.82
C TYR A 75 -4.69 -18.21 -5.08
N GLY A 76 -3.98 -19.22 -4.56
CA GLY A 76 -4.43 -20.61 -4.58
C GLY A 76 -5.52 -20.93 -3.56
N GLY A 77 -5.89 -19.98 -2.69
CA GLY A 77 -6.90 -20.19 -1.64
C GLY A 77 -6.48 -21.16 -0.54
N ILE A 78 -5.18 -21.46 -0.43
CA ILE A 78 -4.63 -22.42 0.54
C ILE A 78 -4.46 -21.75 1.91
N VAL A 79 -4.04 -20.49 1.91
CA VAL A 79 -3.82 -19.69 3.12
C VAL A 79 -4.49 -18.34 2.99
N THR A 80 -5.05 -17.85 4.08
CA THR A 80 -5.53 -16.48 4.22
C THR A 80 -4.36 -15.50 4.30
N VAL A 81 -4.64 -14.19 4.15
CA VAL A 81 -3.61 -13.15 4.21
C VAL A 81 -2.88 -13.15 5.56
N ASN A 82 -3.59 -13.39 6.66
CA ASN A 82 -3.01 -13.46 7.99
C ASN A 82 -2.11 -14.70 8.15
N GLU A 83 -2.54 -15.85 7.64
CA GLU A 83 -1.75 -17.08 7.65
C GLU A 83 -0.51 -16.94 6.75
N ALA A 84 -0.64 -16.30 5.59
CA ALA A 84 0.47 -16.02 4.69
C ALA A 84 1.52 -15.10 5.34
N ALA A 85 1.09 -14.09 6.10
CA ALA A 85 1.99 -13.25 6.88
C ALA A 85 2.74 -14.05 7.98
N ALA A 86 2.04 -14.95 8.68
CA ALA A 86 2.65 -15.83 9.68
C ALA A 86 3.68 -16.78 9.05
N VAL A 87 3.35 -17.41 7.92
CA VAL A 87 4.29 -18.23 7.13
C VAL A 87 5.52 -17.40 6.74
N GLY A 88 5.29 -16.17 6.28
CA GLY A 88 6.34 -15.20 5.94
C GLY A 88 7.32 -14.93 7.06
N ALA A 89 6.79 -14.60 8.25
CA ALA A 89 7.57 -14.32 9.44
C ALA A 89 8.34 -15.55 9.93
N CYS A 90 7.67 -16.70 10.05
CA CYS A 90 8.28 -17.97 10.47
C CYS A 90 9.41 -18.39 9.52
N PHE A 91 9.20 -18.29 8.22
CA PHE A 91 10.20 -18.66 7.22
C PHE A 91 11.40 -17.70 7.26
N THR A 92 11.16 -16.40 7.40
CA THR A 92 12.23 -15.40 7.52
C THR A 92 13.05 -15.62 8.79
N LEU A 93 12.41 -15.91 9.92
CA LEU A 93 13.08 -16.26 11.17
C LEU A 93 13.93 -17.53 11.03
N PHE A 94 13.37 -18.57 10.42
CA PHE A 94 14.08 -19.82 10.14
C PHE A 94 15.34 -19.58 9.29
N LEU A 95 15.24 -18.76 8.24
CA LEU A 95 16.39 -18.40 7.40
C LEU A 95 17.43 -17.56 8.13
N ALA A 96 17.00 -16.64 8.99
CA ALA A 96 17.91 -15.83 9.81
C ALA A 96 18.72 -16.71 10.78
N LEU A 97 18.07 -17.71 11.38
CA LEU A 97 18.71 -18.71 12.23
C LEU A 97 19.68 -19.59 11.44
N LEU A 98 19.26 -20.09 10.26
CA LEU A 98 20.10 -20.93 9.40
C LEU A 98 21.38 -20.20 8.94
N ARG A 99 21.27 -18.89 8.65
CA ARG A 99 22.40 -18.04 8.27
C ARG A 99 23.32 -17.68 9.45
N ARG A 100 22.96 -18.03 10.70
CA ARG A 100 23.70 -17.73 11.93
C ARG A 100 24.06 -16.25 12.10
N ARG A 101 23.22 -15.35 11.55
CA ARG A 101 23.40 -13.89 11.65
C ARG A 101 22.50 -13.24 12.69
N LEU A 102 21.63 -14.02 13.34
CA LEU A 102 20.70 -13.53 14.34
C LEU A 102 21.36 -13.53 15.73
N SER A 103 21.57 -12.36 16.30
CA SER A 103 21.92 -12.20 17.72
C SER A 103 20.67 -11.94 18.55
N TRP A 104 20.69 -12.30 19.83
CA TRP A 104 19.57 -12.04 20.74
C TRP A 104 19.20 -10.55 20.81
N GLY A 105 20.22 -9.67 20.78
CA GLY A 105 20.01 -8.23 20.72
C GLY A 105 19.32 -7.78 19.43
N SER A 106 19.75 -8.27 18.26
CA SER A 106 19.11 -7.95 16.98
C SER A 106 17.67 -8.46 16.89
N PHE A 107 17.39 -9.63 17.48
CA PHE A 107 16.06 -10.21 17.52
C PHE A 107 15.11 -9.39 18.39
N LEU A 108 15.52 -9.04 19.61
CA LEU A 108 14.72 -8.19 20.51
C LEU A 108 14.53 -6.78 19.94
N HIS A 109 15.54 -6.21 19.28
CA HIS A 109 15.42 -4.93 18.60
C HIS A 109 14.36 -4.98 17.49
N ALA A 110 14.40 -5.99 16.62
CA ALA A 110 13.42 -6.16 15.54
C ALA A 110 12.00 -6.35 16.08
N LEU A 111 11.82 -7.11 17.17
CA LEU A 111 10.53 -7.26 17.83
C LEU A 111 10.03 -5.93 18.43
N GLY A 112 10.92 -5.17 19.08
CA GLY A 112 10.59 -3.87 19.65
C GLY A 112 10.14 -2.87 18.58
N GLU A 113 10.89 -2.76 17.49
CA GLU A 113 10.56 -1.90 16.35
C GLU A 113 9.22 -2.29 15.71
N THR A 114 9.00 -3.60 15.51
CA THR A 114 7.73 -4.11 14.99
C THR A 114 6.56 -3.79 15.92
N ALA A 115 6.74 -3.97 17.24
CA ALA A 115 5.73 -3.68 18.24
C ALA A 115 5.39 -2.19 18.32
N THR A 116 6.40 -1.31 18.27
CA THR A 116 6.21 0.14 18.25
C THR A 116 5.44 0.59 17.01
N ASN A 117 5.84 0.13 15.82
CA ASN A 117 5.15 0.47 14.58
C ASN A 117 3.70 -0.03 14.60
N THR A 118 3.48 -1.26 15.09
CA THR A 118 2.15 -1.84 15.25
C THR A 118 1.30 -1.02 16.24
N ALA A 119 1.87 -0.61 17.37
CA ALA A 119 1.18 0.19 18.38
C ALA A 119 0.73 1.56 17.85
N VAL A 120 1.60 2.25 17.09
CA VAL A 120 1.25 3.53 16.44
C VAL A 120 0.10 3.33 15.47
N ILE A 121 0.16 2.32 14.62
CA ILE A 121 -0.92 2.00 13.66
C ILE A 121 -2.24 1.73 14.39
N TYR A 122 -2.24 0.90 15.46
CA TYR A 122 -3.45 0.61 16.23
C TYR A 122 -4.01 1.84 16.95
N LEU A 123 -3.15 2.70 17.50
CA LEU A 123 -3.58 3.95 18.15
C LEU A 123 -4.35 4.84 17.16
N ILE A 124 -3.84 5.00 15.95
CA ILE A 124 -4.50 5.79 14.91
C ILE A 124 -5.79 5.09 14.45
N ILE A 125 -5.80 3.75 14.30
CA ILE A 125 -7.02 2.98 14.00
C ILE A 125 -8.11 3.20 15.05
N PHE A 126 -7.78 3.19 16.34
CA PHE A 126 -8.76 3.45 17.40
C PHE A 126 -9.32 4.87 17.32
N GLY A 127 -8.46 5.87 17.15
CA GLY A 127 -8.89 7.27 16.98
C GLY A 127 -9.79 7.45 15.75
N ALA A 128 -9.39 6.89 14.61
CA ALA A 128 -10.16 6.90 13.38
C ALA A 128 -11.51 6.19 13.52
N SER A 129 -11.56 5.07 14.26
CA SER A 129 -12.81 4.32 14.48
C SER A 129 -13.80 5.09 15.33
N ILE A 130 -13.34 5.74 16.41
CA ILE A 130 -14.17 6.61 17.26
C ILE A 130 -14.67 7.81 16.45
N PHE A 131 -13.79 8.44 15.67
CA PHE A 131 -14.16 9.54 14.80
C PHE A 131 -15.18 9.11 13.73
N SER A 132 -14.98 7.96 13.10
CA SER A 132 -15.91 7.39 12.11
C SER A 132 -17.28 7.13 12.69
N TYR A 133 -17.33 6.58 13.91
CA TYR A 133 -18.58 6.39 14.63
C TYR A 133 -19.29 7.73 14.89
N PHE A 134 -18.58 8.71 15.46
CA PHE A 134 -19.12 10.06 15.69
C PHE A 134 -19.60 10.73 14.40
N PHE A 135 -18.81 10.65 13.34
CA PHE A 135 -19.12 11.22 12.03
C PHE A 135 -20.41 10.60 11.47
N THR A 136 -20.55 9.28 11.57
CA THR A 136 -21.75 8.55 11.12
C THR A 136 -22.99 8.96 11.92
N ILE A 137 -22.93 9.00 13.26
CA ILE A 137 -24.09 9.35 14.10
C ILE A 137 -24.48 10.83 14.00
N SER A 138 -23.52 11.71 13.68
CA SER A 138 -23.77 13.15 13.51
C SER A 138 -24.62 13.47 12.27
N GLY A 139 -24.81 12.50 11.36
CA GLY A 139 -25.46 12.72 10.07
C GLY A 139 -24.64 13.55 9.08
N ALA A 140 -23.39 13.87 9.41
CA ALA A 140 -22.49 14.61 8.54
C ALA A 140 -22.33 14.00 7.13
N PRO A 141 -22.22 12.65 6.96
CA PRO A 141 -22.21 12.05 5.63
C PRO A 141 -23.45 12.43 4.80
N GLN A 142 -24.65 12.35 5.37
CA GLN A 142 -25.90 12.69 4.69
C GLN A 142 -25.94 14.17 4.29
N VAL A 143 -25.44 15.08 5.14
CA VAL A 143 -25.37 16.52 4.82
C VAL A 143 -24.38 16.80 3.69
N LEU A 144 -23.21 16.14 3.70
CA LEU A 144 -22.23 16.24 2.62
C LEU A 144 -22.82 15.76 1.29
N VAL A 145 -23.43 14.57 1.29
CA VAL A 145 -24.04 13.97 0.10
C VAL A 145 -25.18 14.84 -0.43
N SER A 146 -26.04 15.38 0.44
CA SER A 146 -27.15 16.24 0.01
C SER A 146 -26.67 17.60 -0.53
N THR A 147 -25.63 18.18 0.08
CA THR A 147 -25.02 19.43 -0.40
C THR A 147 -24.41 19.25 -1.78
N ILE A 148 -23.66 18.15 -1.97
CA ILE A 148 -23.02 17.82 -3.24
C ILE A 148 -24.07 17.46 -4.30
N GLY A 149 -25.10 16.69 -3.92
CA GLY A 149 -26.22 16.35 -4.79
C GLY A 149 -27.01 17.59 -5.26
N ALA A 150 -27.15 18.60 -4.40
CA ALA A 150 -27.80 19.87 -4.74
C ALA A 150 -27.00 20.73 -5.73
N MET A 151 -25.69 20.50 -5.86
CA MET A 151 -24.83 21.22 -6.80
C MET A 151 -24.93 20.68 -8.24
N GLU A 152 -25.69 19.59 -8.48
CA GLU A 152 -25.87 18.93 -9.79
C GLU A 152 -24.55 18.62 -10.52
N VAL A 153 -23.45 18.44 -9.76
CA VAL A 153 -22.12 18.23 -10.32
C VAL A 153 -21.97 16.78 -10.76
N PRO A 154 -21.35 16.51 -11.93
CA PRO A 154 -21.05 15.15 -12.33
C PRO A 154 -20.20 14.41 -11.28
N PRO A 155 -20.52 13.15 -10.92
CA PRO A 155 -19.78 12.35 -9.94
C PRO A 155 -18.26 12.31 -10.16
N LEU A 156 -17.82 12.30 -11.42
CA LEU A 156 -16.41 12.30 -11.79
C LEU A 156 -15.66 13.58 -11.36
N VAL A 157 -16.32 14.73 -11.32
CA VAL A 157 -15.70 15.99 -10.87
C VAL A 157 -15.41 15.92 -9.38
N ILE A 158 -16.32 15.33 -8.60
CA ILE A 158 -16.14 15.12 -7.16
C ILE A 158 -14.98 14.16 -6.92
N ILE A 159 -14.91 13.06 -7.67
CA ILE A 159 -13.76 12.15 -7.62
C ILE A 159 -12.48 12.91 -7.94
N PHE A 160 -12.42 13.70 -9.01
CA PHE A 160 -11.23 14.46 -9.36
C PHE A 160 -10.80 15.44 -8.26
N ALA A 161 -11.76 16.13 -7.63
CA ALA A 161 -11.49 16.99 -6.48
C ALA A 161 -10.92 16.21 -5.29
N LEU A 162 -11.45 15.01 -5.01
CA LEU A 162 -10.90 14.11 -3.99
C LEU A 162 -9.47 13.68 -4.35
N LEU A 163 -9.18 13.37 -5.62
CA LEU A 163 -7.81 13.01 -6.04
C LEU A 163 -6.82 14.14 -5.79
N VAL A 164 -7.18 15.38 -6.15
CA VAL A 164 -6.34 16.57 -5.90
C VAL A 164 -6.14 16.77 -4.39
N MET A 165 -7.20 16.64 -3.60
CA MET A 165 -7.12 16.70 -2.14
C MET A 165 -6.17 15.63 -1.59
N TYR A 166 -6.25 14.38 -2.05
CA TYR A 166 -5.39 13.29 -1.60
C TYR A 166 -3.94 13.44 -2.04
N LEU A 167 -3.67 14.01 -3.22
CA LEU A 167 -2.31 14.37 -3.63
C LEU A 167 -1.71 15.40 -2.66
N ALA A 168 -2.45 16.46 -2.35
CA ALA A 168 -2.00 17.48 -1.41
C ALA A 168 -1.80 16.92 0.00
N LEU A 169 -2.71 16.04 0.44
CA LEU A 169 -2.65 15.43 1.77
C LEU A 169 -1.52 14.40 1.88
N GLY A 170 -1.30 13.58 0.84
CA GLY A 170 -0.19 12.62 0.78
C GLY A 170 1.18 13.28 0.75
N ALA A 171 1.27 14.52 0.26
CA ALA A 171 2.51 15.29 0.29
C ALA A 171 2.89 15.79 1.70
N VAL A 172 1.98 15.66 2.69
CA VAL A 172 2.18 16.09 4.08
C VAL A 172 2.12 14.93 5.07
N PHE A 173 1.22 13.96 4.83
CA PHE A 173 0.98 12.81 5.70
C PHE A 173 1.42 11.52 5.02
N GLU A 174 1.97 10.59 5.81
CA GLU A 174 2.23 9.22 5.35
C GLU A 174 0.92 8.47 4.97
N THR A 175 1.04 7.45 4.11
CA THR A 175 -0.09 6.74 3.51
C THR A 175 -1.13 6.26 4.52
N VAL A 176 -0.70 5.62 5.60
CA VAL A 176 -1.60 5.01 6.60
C VAL A 176 -2.34 6.09 7.39
N SER A 177 -1.63 7.13 7.83
CA SER A 177 -2.19 8.26 8.58
C SER A 177 -3.20 9.05 7.75
N ALA A 178 -2.86 9.34 6.49
CA ALA A 178 -3.74 10.02 5.52
C ALA A 178 -5.07 9.28 5.33
N MET A 179 -5.01 7.96 5.10
CA MET A 179 -6.20 7.12 4.96
C MET A 179 -7.03 7.11 6.24
N LEU A 180 -6.40 6.92 7.40
CA LEU A 180 -7.11 6.78 8.66
C LEU A 180 -7.94 8.01 9.01
N ILE A 181 -7.43 9.21 8.72
CA ILE A 181 -8.14 10.46 8.98
C ILE A 181 -9.31 10.65 8.02
N THR A 182 -9.14 10.27 6.74
CA THR A 182 -10.05 10.67 5.66
C THR A 182 -11.09 9.63 5.28
N LEU A 183 -10.74 8.35 5.36
CA LEU A 183 -11.60 7.24 4.97
C LEU A 183 -12.99 7.26 5.65
N PRO A 184 -13.12 7.60 6.95
CA PRO A 184 -14.41 7.64 7.63
C PRO A 184 -15.49 8.47 6.95
N PHE A 185 -15.12 9.54 6.25
CA PHE A 185 -16.07 10.44 5.59
C PHE A 185 -16.01 10.35 4.07
N VAL A 186 -14.85 10.06 3.48
CA VAL A 186 -14.72 9.94 2.03
C VAL A 186 -15.35 8.65 1.51
N LEU A 187 -15.18 7.53 2.21
CA LEU A 187 -15.70 6.25 1.74
C LEU A 187 -17.23 6.25 1.63
N PRO A 188 -18.01 6.71 2.64
CA PRO A 188 -19.46 6.82 2.50
C PRO A 188 -19.88 7.71 1.34
N LEU A 189 -19.17 8.81 1.10
CA LEU A 189 -19.43 9.72 -0.02
C LEU A 189 -19.22 9.01 -1.37
N VAL A 190 -18.08 8.35 -1.56
CA VAL A 190 -17.75 7.65 -2.81
C VAL A 190 -18.74 6.52 -3.11
N VAL A 191 -19.12 5.74 -2.09
CA VAL A 191 -20.13 4.68 -2.23
C VAL A 191 -21.51 5.27 -2.54
N SER A 192 -21.89 6.40 -1.94
CA SER A 192 -23.17 7.07 -2.23
C SER A 192 -23.26 7.60 -3.67
N LEU A 193 -22.11 7.92 -4.29
CA LEU A 193 -22.02 8.30 -5.70
C LEU A 193 -22.10 7.10 -6.65
N GLY A 194 -22.22 5.87 -6.12
CA GLY A 194 -22.36 4.64 -6.89
C GLY A 194 -21.04 3.96 -7.27
N TYR A 195 -19.91 4.38 -6.67
CA TYR A 195 -18.62 3.76 -6.92
C TYR A 195 -18.35 2.58 -5.99
N ASP A 196 -17.66 1.59 -6.52
CA ASP A 196 -17.26 0.40 -5.78
C ASP A 196 -16.16 0.72 -4.75
N PRO A 197 -16.26 0.24 -3.50
CA PRO A 197 -15.29 0.53 -2.45
C PRO A 197 -13.92 -0.16 -2.67
N VAL A 198 -13.85 -1.26 -3.42
CA VAL A 198 -12.57 -1.90 -3.81
C VAL A 198 -11.90 -1.07 -4.90
N TRP A 199 -12.65 -0.58 -5.88
CA TRP A 199 -12.13 0.36 -6.88
C TRP A 199 -11.56 1.62 -6.21
N TRP A 200 -12.31 2.21 -5.27
CA TRP A 200 -11.83 3.37 -4.52
C TRP A 200 -10.58 3.04 -3.70
N ALA A 201 -10.46 1.83 -3.14
CA ALA A 201 -9.26 1.39 -2.43
C ALA A 201 -8.01 1.56 -3.29
N ILE A 202 -8.07 1.03 -4.52
CA ILE A 202 -6.95 1.05 -5.45
C ILE A 202 -6.60 2.49 -5.84
N VAL A 203 -7.60 3.26 -6.24
CA VAL A 203 -7.41 4.67 -6.63
C VAL A 203 -6.81 5.47 -5.48
N ASN A 204 -7.38 5.35 -4.28
CA ASN A 204 -6.94 6.07 -3.10
C ASN A 204 -5.51 5.71 -2.69
N ILE A 205 -5.16 4.42 -2.65
CA ILE A 205 -3.80 3.96 -2.33
C ILE A 205 -2.81 4.52 -3.35
N VAL A 206 -3.08 4.36 -4.65
CA VAL A 206 -2.17 4.84 -5.70
C VAL A 206 -1.98 6.36 -5.62
N VAL A 207 -3.05 7.12 -5.40
CA VAL A 207 -2.97 8.59 -5.38
C VAL A 207 -2.24 9.11 -4.14
N ILE A 208 -2.45 8.49 -2.97
CA ILE A 208 -1.73 8.90 -1.76
C ILE A 208 -0.24 8.57 -1.89
N GLU A 209 0.11 7.40 -2.43
CA GLU A 209 1.51 7.03 -2.71
C GLU A 209 2.17 8.01 -3.68
N LEU A 210 1.45 8.44 -4.73
CA LEU A 210 1.92 9.50 -5.64
C LEU A 210 2.11 10.84 -4.89
N GLY A 211 1.20 11.17 -3.98
CA GLY A 211 1.28 12.35 -3.12
C GLY A 211 2.55 12.33 -2.26
N MET A 212 2.90 11.20 -1.65
CA MET A 212 4.11 11.05 -0.83
C MET A 212 5.42 11.26 -1.58
N ILE A 213 5.44 10.98 -2.89
CA ILE A 213 6.61 11.23 -3.74
C ILE A 213 6.63 12.69 -4.23
N THR A 214 5.50 13.39 -4.16
CA THR A 214 5.35 14.76 -4.65
C THR A 214 5.81 15.77 -3.56
N PRO A 215 6.59 16.82 -3.90
CA PRO A 215 6.94 17.90 -2.97
C PRO A 215 5.67 18.54 -2.35
N PRO A 216 5.66 18.96 -1.06
CA PRO A 216 6.72 19.75 -0.41
C PRO A 216 7.48 19.09 0.76
N ILE A 217 6.98 17.99 1.33
CA ILE A 217 7.68 17.21 2.38
C ILE A 217 8.18 15.85 1.83
N GLY A 218 7.69 15.43 0.66
CA GLY A 218 7.91 14.11 0.07
C GLY A 218 9.34 13.58 0.19
N LEU A 219 9.43 12.29 0.53
CA LEU A 219 10.65 11.55 0.91
C LEU A 219 11.90 11.88 0.07
#